data_AF-A0A1V4YIB3-F1
#
_entry.id   AF-A0A1V4YIB3-F1
#
_cell.length_a   1.000
_cell.length_b   1.000
_cell.length_c   1.000
_cell.angle_alpha   90.00
_cell.angle_beta   90.00
_cell.angle_gamma   90.00
#
_symmetry.space_group_name_H-M   'P 1'
#
loop_
_entity.id
_entity.type
_entity.pdbx_description
1 polymer ?
#
loop_
_entity_poly.entity_id
_entity_poly.type
_entity_poly.pdbx_seq_one_letter_code
_entity_poly.pdbx_strand_id
1 'polypeptide(L)'
;MRNGIEIPKIQKTRFYFTNKEIVMIAAFFALMMFSEIIWVGGLLIGNIFYGIVEGIIVITAALVIGKKYTILTLGIVKTIVEFSLANMYGGTLVALSYLAAAIVLEIIFQVSGSYGNNLKIDVIGATVYGTVLRVTGVSITVFFYGMTLPLWLIIILVILPIIPFTIGGFLGYKVGERVKNVVESV
;
A
#
# COMPACT_ATOMS: atom_id res chain seq x y z
N MET A 1 37.20 48.26 -1.83
CA MET A 1 36.46 47.21 -2.56
C MET A 1 36.58 45.93 -1.75
N ARG A 2 35.54 45.53 -1.00
CA ARG A 2 35.53 44.26 -0.25
C ARG A 2 34.71 43.25 -1.05
N ASN A 3 35.37 42.18 -1.47
CA ASN A 3 34.75 41.05 -2.16
C ASN A 3 33.67 40.46 -1.27
N GLY A 4 32.41 40.67 -1.66
CA GLY A 4 31.27 39.99 -1.08
C GLY A 4 31.35 38.53 -1.47
N ILE A 5 31.69 37.67 -0.52
CA ILE A 5 31.52 36.23 -0.66
C ILE A 5 30.02 36.01 -0.72
N GLU A 6 29.48 35.76 -1.92
CA GLU A 6 28.13 35.26 -2.07
C GLU A 6 28.06 33.89 -1.40
N ILE A 7 27.47 33.87 -0.20
CA ILE A 7 27.12 32.62 0.46
C ILE A 7 26.14 31.93 -0.48
N PRO A 8 26.44 30.74 -1.03
CA PRO A 8 25.51 30.03 -1.89
C PRO A 8 24.23 29.85 -1.08
N LYS A 9 23.14 30.46 -1.54
CA LYS A 9 21.80 30.20 -0.98
C LYS A 9 21.63 28.70 -1.04
N ILE A 10 21.63 28.04 0.13
CA ILE A 10 21.29 26.63 0.26
C ILE A 10 19.93 26.50 -0.44
N GLN A 11 19.96 25.94 -1.64
CA GLN A 11 18.78 25.68 -2.42
C GLN A 11 18.04 24.63 -1.61
N LYS A 12 17.05 25.06 -0.80
CA LYS A 12 16.18 24.15 -0.07
C LYS A 12 15.65 23.18 -1.12
N THR A 13 16.18 21.95 -1.09
CA THR A 13 15.65 20.85 -1.88
C THR A 13 14.20 20.75 -1.47
N ARG A 14 13.29 21.23 -2.33
CA ARG A 14 11.86 21.12 -2.07
C ARG A 14 11.59 19.62 -1.99
N PHE A 15 11.02 19.17 -0.87
CA PHE A 15 10.53 17.80 -0.75
C PHE A 15 9.69 17.46 -1.99
N TYR A 16 9.86 16.23 -2.51
CA TYR A 16 9.17 15.81 -3.72
C TYR A 16 7.65 15.98 -3.58
N PHE A 17 7.10 15.66 -2.40
CA PHE A 17 5.70 15.89 -2.05
C PHE A 17 5.46 17.28 -1.46
N THR A 18 4.32 17.90 -1.80
CA THR A 18 3.84 19.13 -1.18
C THR A 18 3.28 18.85 0.23
N ASN A 19 3.10 19.87 1.06
CA ASN A 19 2.50 19.70 2.38
C ASN A 19 1.09 19.08 2.30
N LYS A 20 0.27 19.48 1.32
CA LYS A 20 -1.06 18.88 1.08
C LYS A 20 -0.94 17.38 0.79
N GLU A 21 -0.01 17.01 -0.08
CA GLU A 21 0.24 15.60 -0.45
C GLU A 21 0.77 14.79 0.75
N ILE A 22 1.67 15.34 1.56
CA ILE A 22 2.18 14.68 2.77
C ILE A 22 1.04 14.41 3.77
N VAL A 23 0.14 15.38 3.96
CA VAL A 23 -1.03 15.21 4.83
C VAL A 23 -1.97 14.11 4.28
N MET A 24 -2.19 14.05 2.97
CA MET A 24 -2.97 12.98 2.36
C MET A 24 -2.31 11.61 2.53
N ILE A 25 -0.98 11.51 2.33
CA ILE A 25 -0.22 10.27 2.56
C ILE A 25 -0.38 9.84 4.03
N ALA A 26 -0.25 10.76 4.99
CA ALA A 26 -0.43 10.46 6.41
C ALA A 26 -1.86 9.98 6.71
N ALA A 27 -2.89 10.57 6.09
CA ALA A 27 -4.27 10.16 6.27
C ALA A 27 -4.54 8.77 5.71
N PHE A 28 -4.07 8.47 4.49
CA PHE A 28 -4.19 7.13 3.90
C PHE A 28 -3.38 6.10 4.69
N PHE A 29 -2.19 6.46 5.17
CA PHE A 29 -1.42 5.60 6.05
C PHE A 29 -2.19 5.26 7.33
N ALA A 30 -2.82 6.25 7.98
CA ALA A 30 -3.66 6.00 9.16
C ALA A 30 -4.83 5.06 8.85
N LEU A 31 -5.46 5.18 7.67
CA LEU A 31 -6.49 4.25 7.22
C LEU A 31 -5.94 2.83 7.02
N MET A 32 -4.74 2.68 6.45
CA MET A 32 -4.06 1.38 6.31
C MET A 32 -3.72 0.74 7.66
N MET A 33 -3.44 1.55 8.70
CA MET A 33 -3.26 1.01 10.06
C MET A 33 -4.59 0.61 10.67
N PHE A 34 -5.66 1.37 10.41
CA PHE A 34 -6.98 1.04 10.91
C PHE A 34 -7.55 -0.22 10.25
N SER A 35 -7.21 -0.52 8.99
CA SER A 35 -7.65 -1.74 8.30
C SER A 35 -7.20 -3.03 9.01
N GLU A 36 -6.10 -2.97 9.79
CA GLU A 36 -5.61 -4.11 10.58
C GLU A 36 -6.60 -4.55 11.67
N ILE A 37 -7.54 -3.68 12.10
CA ILE A 37 -8.56 -4.06 13.09
C ILE A 37 -9.49 -5.17 12.59
N ILE A 38 -9.60 -5.35 11.27
CA ILE A 38 -10.42 -6.41 10.66
C ILE A 38 -9.96 -7.79 11.12
N TRP A 39 -8.67 -7.96 11.43
CA TRP A 39 -8.11 -9.21 11.94
C TRP A 39 -8.64 -9.61 13.32
N VAL A 40 -9.25 -8.69 14.08
CA VAL A 40 -9.96 -9.02 15.33
C VAL A 40 -11.12 -10.01 15.08
N GLY A 41 -11.71 -9.98 13.87
CA GLY A 41 -12.72 -10.95 13.46
C GLY A 41 -12.19 -12.37 13.18
N GLY A 42 -10.89 -12.60 13.32
CA GLY A 42 -10.25 -13.89 13.08
C GLY A 42 -9.93 -14.15 11.61
N LEU A 43 -9.33 -15.32 11.34
CA LEU A 43 -8.67 -15.62 10.07
C LEU A 43 -9.61 -15.62 8.86
N LEU A 44 -10.85 -16.09 9.01
CA LEU A 44 -11.83 -16.09 7.92
C LEU A 44 -12.28 -14.67 7.56
N ILE A 45 -12.70 -13.88 8.56
CA ILE A 45 -13.13 -12.49 8.35
C ILE A 45 -11.97 -11.64 7.83
N GLY A 46 -10.79 -11.79 8.43
CA GLY A 46 -9.55 -11.14 8.00
C GLY A 46 -9.26 -11.38 6.52
N ASN A 47 -9.21 -12.64 6.07
CA ASN A 47 -8.88 -12.94 4.68
C ASN A 47 -9.92 -12.45 3.67
N ILE A 48 -11.19 -12.31 4.06
CA ILE A 48 -12.27 -11.83 3.19
C ILE A 48 -12.31 -10.29 3.13
N PHE A 49 -12.29 -9.62 4.28
CA PHE A 49 -12.55 -8.17 4.34
C PHE A 49 -11.29 -7.32 4.26
N TYR A 50 -10.16 -7.81 4.78
CA TYR A 50 -8.91 -7.04 4.76
C TYR A 50 -8.52 -6.67 3.33
N GLY A 51 -8.56 -7.64 2.40
CA GLY A 51 -8.20 -7.37 1.00
C GLY A 51 -9.09 -6.35 0.31
N ILE A 52 -10.39 -6.32 0.65
CA ILE A 52 -11.33 -5.33 0.13
C ILE A 52 -10.94 -3.93 0.65
N VAL A 53 -10.80 -3.79 1.96
CA VAL A 53 -10.54 -2.49 2.60
C VAL A 53 -9.16 -1.96 2.24
N GLU A 54 -8.13 -2.80 2.33
CA GLU A 54 -6.77 -2.43 1.94
C GLU A 54 -6.69 -2.07 0.45
N GLY A 55 -7.34 -2.85 -0.42
CA GLY A 55 -7.44 -2.54 -1.84
C GLY A 55 -8.11 -1.19 -2.12
N ILE A 56 -9.20 -0.88 -1.41
CA ILE A 56 -9.87 0.43 -1.51
C ILE A 56 -8.90 1.54 -1.15
N ILE A 57 -8.23 1.43 0.00
CA ILE A 57 -7.36 2.48 0.54
C ILE A 57 -6.19 2.75 -0.42
N VAL A 58 -5.49 1.71 -0.85
CA VAL A 58 -4.28 1.84 -1.68
C VAL A 58 -4.63 2.40 -3.06
N ILE A 59 -5.68 1.92 -3.71
CA ILE A 59 -6.10 2.45 -5.01
C ILE A 59 -6.62 3.88 -4.90
N THR A 60 -7.42 4.19 -3.88
CA THR A 60 -7.90 5.55 -3.63
C THR A 60 -6.71 6.49 -3.42
N ALA A 61 -5.70 6.07 -2.66
CA ALA A 61 -4.51 6.89 -2.42
C ALA A 61 -3.74 7.19 -3.71
N ALA A 62 -3.52 6.18 -4.56
CA ALA A 62 -2.85 6.36 -5.86
C ALA A 62 -3.61 7.36 -6.75
N LEU A 63 -4.94 7.23 -6.81
CA LEU A 63 -5.79 8.05 -7.67
C LEU A 63 -5.89 9.50 -7.17
N VAL A 64 -6.16 9.69 -5.87
CA VAL A 64 -6.39 11.01 -5.26
C VAL A 64 -5.11 11.83 -5.19
N ILE A 65 -3.98 11.21 -4.84
CA ILE A 65 -2.70 11.92 -4.78
C ILE A 65 -2.10 12.06 -6.19
N GLY A 66 -2.32 11.08 -7.07
CA GLY A 66 -2.01 11.16 -8.50
C GLY A 66 -0.52 11.35 -8.83
N LYS A 67 0.37 11.03 -7.89
CA LYS A 67 1.81 11.31 -7.99
C LYS A 67 2.64 10.06 -7.83
N LYS A 68 3.69 9.94 -8.65
CA LYS A 68 4.64 8.82 -8.57
C LYS A 68 5.22 8.71 -7.16
N TYR A 69 5.57 7.49 -6.78
CA TYR A 69 6.10 7.13 -5.46
C TYR A 69 5.11 7.24 -4.30
N THR A 70 3.82 7.53 -4.54
CA THR A 70 2.80 7.56 -3.48
C THR A 70 2.66 6.20 -2.81
N ILE A 71 2.45 5.14 -3.60
CA ILE A 71 2.28 3.78 -3.09
C ILE A 71 3.56 3.26 -2.45
N LEU A 72 4.72 3.52 -3.09
CA LEU A 72 5.99 3.15 -2.49
C LEU A 72 6.22 3.83 -1.13
N THR A 73 5.88 5.11 -1.01
CA THR A 73 6.01 5.85 0.26
C THR A 73 5.11 5.24 1.34
N LEU A 74 3.85 4.98 1.02
CA LEU A 74 2.90 4.31 1.94
C LEU A 74 3.42 2.93 2.36
N GLY A 75 3.91 2.13 1.41
CA GLY A 75 4.47 0.82 1.67
C GLY A 75 5.71 0.84 2.57
N ILE A 76 6.63 1.78 2.35
CA ILE A 76 7.81 1.96 3.21
C ILE A 76 7.39 2.32 4.63
N VAL A 77 6.52 3.32 4.79
CA VAL A 77 6.07 3.76 6.11
C VAL A 77 5.33 2.64 6.84
N LYS A 78 4.43 1.93 6.16
CA LYS A 78 3.75 0.76 6.73
C LYS A 78 4.73 -0.32 7.14
N THR A 79 5.71 -0.65 6.30
CA THR A 79 6.74 -1.66 6.64
C THR A 79 7.54 -1.28 7.88
N ILE A 80 7.94 -0.01 8.01
CA ILE A 80 8.70 0.48 9.18
C ILE A 80 7.87 0.34 10.47
N VAL A 81 6.60 0.73 10.42
CA VAL A 81 5.71 0.61 11.59
C VAL A 81 5.44 -0.86 11.91
N GLU A 82 5.19 -1.67 10.89
CA GLU A 82 4.96 -3.11 11.03
C GLU A 82 6.18 -3.84 11.59
N PHE A 83 7.42 -3.41 11.32
CA PHE A 83 8.57 -3.99 12.03
C PHE A 83 8.46 -3.88 13.56
N SER A 84 7.76 -2.88 14.07
CA SER A 84 7.54 -2.71 15.51
C SER A 84 6.34 -3.50 16.04
N LEU A 85 5.42 -3.95 15.17
CA LEU A 85 4.15 -4.62 15.53
C LEU A 85 4.10 -6.10 15.11
N ALA A 86 4.92 -6.52 14.15
CA ALA A 86 4.82 -7.78 13.40
C ALA A 86 5.10 -9.06 14.20
N ASN A 87 5.48 -8.95 15.48
CA ASN A 87 5.42 -10.09 16.40
C ASN A 87 4.01 -10.70 16.50
N MET A 88 2.96 -9.94 16.12
CA MET A 88 1.57 -10.40 16.11
C MET A 88 1.17 -11.25 14.88
N TYR A 89 1.95 -11.27 13.79
CA TYR A 89 1.51 -11.80 12.49
C TYR A 89 2.49 -12.79 11.84
N GLY A 90 3.17 -13.61 12.64
CA GLY A 90 4.09 -14.64 12.13
C GLY A 90 5.55 -14.19 12.03
N GLY A 91 5.89 -13.03 12.61
CA GLY A 91 7.27 -12.59 12.85
C GLY A 91 7.63 -11.28 12.13
N THR A 92 8.61 -10.56 12.66
CA THR A 92 9.05 -9.23 12.21
C THR A 92 9.32 -9.13 10.70
N LEU A 93 9.88 -10.17 10.09
CA LEU A 93 10.22 -10.20 8.66
C LEU A 93 8.97 -10.23 7.77
N VAL A 94 7.80 -10.66 8.26
CA VAL A 94 6.55 -10.66 7.48
C VAL A 94 6.19 -9.24 7.05
N ALA A 95 6.63 -8.20 7.78
CA ALA A 95 6.44 -6.81 7.39
C ALA A 95 7.01 -6.50 5.98
N LEU A 96 8.04 -7.22 5.52
CA LEU A 96 8.61 -7.05 4.17
C LEU A 96 7.62 -7.39 3.05
N SER A 97 6.56 -8.14 3.34
CA SER A 97 5.49 -8.41 2.37
C SER A 97 4.77 -7.14 1.94
N TYR A 98 4.56 -6.17 2.84
CA TYR A 98 3.97 -4.86 2.52
C TYR A 98 4.86 -4.07 1.57
N LEU A 99 6.17 -4.07 1.81
CA LEU A 99 7.14 -3.41 0.93
C LEU A 99 7.16 -4.07 -0.45
N ALA A 100 7.22 -5.40 -0.51
CA ALA A 100 7.23 -6.14 -1.78
C ALA A 100 5.99 -5.83 -2.62
N ALA A 101 4.81 -5.87 -2.00
CA ALA A 101 3.55 -5.56 -2.66
C ALA A 101 3.52 -4.10 -3.17
N ALA A 102 3.96 -3.15 -2.33
CA ALA A 102 4.00 -1.74 -2.69
C ALA A 102 4.97 -1.45 -3.85
N ILE A 103 6.14 -2.10 -3.88
CA ILE A 103 7.09 -1.99 -5.00
C ILE A 103 6.43 -2.45 -6.30
N VAL A 104 5.78 -3.62 -6.30
CA VAL A 104 5.16 -4.16 -7.52
C VAL A 104 4.02 -3.27 -8.00
N LEU A 105 3.16 -2.80 -7.10
CA LEU A 105 2.07 -1.89 -7.47
C LEU A 105 2.58 -0.54 -7.97
N GLU A 106 3.62 0.01 -7.34
CA GLU A 106 4.26 1.24 -7.79
C GLU A 106 4.82 1.07 -9.22
N ILE A 107 5.50 -0.05 -9.50
CA ILE A 107 5.99 -0.35 -10.85
C ILE A 107 4.84 -0.38 -11.85
N ILE A 108 3.75 -1.10 -11.54
CA ILE A 108 2.56 -1.18 -12.41
C ILE A 108 2.04 0.22 -12.74
N PHE A 109 1.88 1.08 -11.74
CA PHE A 109 1.38 2.43 -11.99
C PHE A 109 2.35 3.31 -12.77
N GLN A 110 3.65 3.20 -12.51
CA GLN A 110 4.64 3.99 -13.25
C GLN A 110 4.73 3.59 -14.73
N VAL A 111 4.57 2.31 -15.06
CA VAL A 111 4.61 1.83 -16.46
C VAL A 111 3.28 2.01 -17.21
N SER A 112 2.16 2.17 -16.49
CA SER A 112 0.82 2.27 -17.08
C SER A 112 0.53 3.57 -17.85
N GLY A 113 1.42 4.57 -17.79
CA GLY A 113 1.26 5.88 -18.44
C GLY A 113 0.32 6.85 -17.70
N SER A 114 -0.71 6.35 -17.00
CA SER A 114 -1.65 7.14 -16.19
C SER A 114 -1.70 6.65 -14.74
N TYR A 115 -0.86 7.22 -13.87
CA TYR A 115 -0.72 6.80 -12.47
C TYR A 115 -2.06 6.82 -11.72
N GLY A 116 -2.56 5.64 -11.33
CA GLY A 116 -3.79 5.51 -10.52
C GLY A 116 -5.07 6.02 -11.18
N ASN A 117 -5.12 6.18 -12.51
CA ASN A 117 -6.26 6.81 -13.19
C ASN A 117 -6.84 5.93 -14.32
N ASN A 118 -6.78 4.61 -14.14
CA ASN A 118 -7.31 3.66 -15.13
C ASN A 118 -7.86 2.43 -14.42
N LEU A 119 -9.19 2.29 -14.42
CA LEU A 119 -9.89 1.21 -13.74
C LEU A 119 -9.31 -0.19 -14.00
N LYS A 120 -8.93 -0.50 -15.25
CA LYS A 120 -8.36 -1.82 -15.56
C LYS A 120 -7.01 -2.01 -14.89
N ILE A 121 -6.14 -1.01 -14.95
CA ILE A 121 -4.82 -1.02 -14.30
C ILE A 121 -4.97 -1.04 -12.79
N ASP A 122 -5.94 -0.32 -12.23
CA ASP A 122 -6.15 -0.26 -10.78
C ASP A 122 -6.67 -1.60 -10.22
N VAL A 123 -7.58 -2.26 -10.94
CA VAL A 123 -8.06 -3.61 -10.58
C VAL A 123 -6.95 -4.65 -10.70
N ILE A 124 -6.20 -4.65 -11.80
CA ILE A 124 -5.07 -5.56 -12.01
C ILE A 124 -3.99 -5.29 -10.95
N GLY A 125 -3.67 -4.02 -10.72
CA GLY A 125 -2.71 -3.56 -9.74
C GLY A 125 -3.07 -4.05 -8.34
N ALA A 126 -4.32 -3.84 -7.88
CA ALA A 126 -4.78 -4.33 -6.59
C ALA A 126 -4.71 -5.88 -6.48
N THR A 127 -5.10 -6.58 -7.55
CA THR A 127 -5.04 -8.06 -7.59
C THR A 127 -3.61 -8.56 -7.44
N VAL A 128 -2.67 -7.98 -8.19
CA VAL A 128 -1.24 -8.34 -8.14
C VAL A 128 -0.63 -7.93 -6.80
N TYR A 129 -0.97 -6.73 -6.29
CA TYR A 129 -0.56 -6.26 -4.96
C TYR A 129 -0.94 -7.27 -3.87
N GLY A 130 -2.21 -7.69 -3.84
CA GLY A 130 -2.70 -8.68 -2.87
C GLY A 130 -2.02 -10.04 -3.00
N THR A 131 -1.80 -10.48 -4.24
CA THR A 131 -1.11 -11.75 -4.52
C THR A 131 0.33 -11.72 -4.00
N VAL A 132 1.08 -10.66 -4.33
CA VAL A 132 2.48 -10.50 -3.87
C VAL A 132 2.53 -10.40 -2.36
N LEU A 133 1.64 -9.60 -1.74
CA LEU A 133 1.55 -9.47 -0.29
C LEU A 133 1.40 -10.85 0.37
N ARG A 134 0.45 -11.67 -0.08
CA ARG A 134 0.17 -12.98 0.52
C ARG A 134 1.26 -14.01 0.23
N VAL A 135 1.73 -14.10 -1.02
CA VAL A 135 2.78 -15.05 -1.39
C VAL A 135 4.08 -14.75 -0.64
N THR A 136 4.49 -13.47 -0.57
CA THR A 136 5.68 -13.07 0.18
C THR A 136 5.52 -13.35 1.67
N GLY A 137 4.39 -12.99 2.28
CA GLY A 137 4.14 -13.25 3.71
C GLY A 137 4.19 -14.75 4.05
N VAL A 138 3.51 -15.60 3.26
CA VAL A 138 3.53 -17.06 3.45
C VAL A 138 4.93 -17.62 3.21
N SER A 139 5.64 -17.15 2.18
CA SER A 139 7.01 -17.61 1.89
C SER A 139 7.97 -17.30 3.03
N ILE A 140 7.89 -16.10 3.61
CA ILE A 140 8.70 -15.73 4.77
C ILE A 140 8.38 -16.63 5.97
N THR A 141 7.10 -16.83 6.22
CA THR A 141 6.59 -17.66 7.33
C THR A 141 7.07 -19.12 7.22
N VAL A 142 7.05 -19.69 6.00
CA VAL A 142 7.46 -21.09 5.77
C VAL A 142 8.99 -21.22 5.73
N PHE A 143 9.69 -20.40 4.95
CA PHE A 143 11.12 -20.61 4.67
C PHE A 143 12.05 -19.95 5.69
N PHE A 144 11.70 -18.79 6.25
CA PHE A 144 12.55 -18.10 7.23
C PHE A 144 12.17 -18.46 8.66
N TYR A 145 10.87 -18.61 8.95
CA TYR A 145 10.39 -18.97 10.28
C TYR A 145 10.15 -20.47 10.47
N GLY A 146 10.33 -21.28 9.43
CA GLY A 146 10.24 -22.75 9.53
C GLY A 146 8.85 -23.29 9.85
N MET A 147 7.79 -22.49 9.66
CA MET A 147 6.43 -22.94 9.94
C MET A 147 5.96 -23.94 8.89
N THR A 148 5.50 -25.10 9.33
CA THR A 148 4.89 -26.09 8.45
C THR A 148 3.40 -25.79 8.33
N LEU A 149 2.98 -25.30 7.17
CA LEU A 149 1.57 -25.02 6.89
C LEU A 149 0.96 -26.14 6.04
N PRO A 150 -0.20 -26.70 6.42
CA PRO A 150 -0.87 -27.67 5.58
C PRO A 150 -1.38 -27.01 4.29
N LEU A 151 -1.43 -27.79 3.20
CA LEU A 151 -1.75 -27.26 1.87
C LEU A 151 -3.07 -26.48 1.81
N TRP A 152 -4.10 -26.94 2.53
CA TRP A 152 -5.41 -26.27 2.58
C TRP A 152 -5.31 -24.86 3.18
N LEU A 153 -4.41 -24.64 4.16
CA LEU A 153 -4.22 -23.33 4.77
C LEU A 153 -3.47 -22.39 3.81
N ILE A 154 -2.50 -22.91 3.05
CA ILE A 154 -1.81 -22.13 2.01
C ILE A 154 -2.82 -21.63 0.96
N ILE A 155 -3.76 -22.49 0.53
CA ILE A 155 -4.83 -22.09 -0.40
C ILE A 155 -5.68 -20.97 0.20
N ILE A 156 -6.10 -21.08 1.47
CA ILE A 156 -6.89 -20.05 2.14
C ILE A 156 -6.11 -18.74 2.31
N LEU A 157 -4.81 -18.80 2.59
CA LEU A 157 -4.00 -17.61 2.84
C LEU A 157 -3.52 -16.91 1.56
N VAL A 158 -3.44 -17.63 0.44
CA VAL A 158 -2.90 -17.10 -0.82
C VAL A 158 -3.98 -16.89 -1.86
N ILE A 159 -4.86 -17.87 -2.10
CA ILE A 159 -5.83 -17.82 -3.21
C ILE A 159 -7.08 -17.06 -2.81
N LEU A 160 -7.62 -17.34 -1.62
CA LEU A 160 -8.87 -16.74 -1.14
C LEU A 160 -8.81 -15.20 -1.08
N PRO A 161 -7.70 -14.54 -0.67
CA PRO A 161 -7.63 -13.09 -0.58
C PRO A 161 -7.54 -12.38 -1.93
N ILE A 162 -7.25 -13.09 -3.04
CA ILE A 162 -7.11 -12.48 -4.37
C ILE A 162 -8.42 -11.79 -4.78
N ILE A 163 -9.55 -12.48 -4.63
CA ILE A 163 -10.88 -11.96 -4.98
C ILE A 163 -11.22 -10.68 -4.19
N PRO A 164 -11.10 -10.66 -2.84
CA PRO A 164 -11.16 -9.45 -2.03
C PRO A 164 -10.34 -8.28 -2.57
N PHE A 165 -9.08 -8.50 -2.94
CA PHE A 165 -8.23 -7.44 -3.48
C PHE A 165 -8.70 -6.94 -4.85
N THR A 166 -9.18 -7.83 -5.73
CA THR A 166 -9.81 -7.43 -7.00
C THR A 166 -11.03 -6.54 -6.76
N ILE A 167 -11.92 -6.93 -5.83
CA ILE A 167 -13.09 -6.15 -5.43
C ILE A 167 -12.67 -4.80 -4.83
N GLY A 168 -11.69 -4.83 -3.93
CA GLY A 168 -11.11 -3.65 -3.31
C GLY A 168 -10.56 -2.67 -4.33
N GLY A 169 -9.89 -3.15 -5.38
CA GLY A 169 -9.39 -2.29 -6.44
C GLY A 169 -10.48 -1.63 -7.27
N PHE A 170 -11.54 -2.38 -7.61
CA PHE A 170 -12.70 -1.83 -8.32
C PHE A 170 -13.42 -0.76 -7.49
N LEU A 171 -13.69 -1.05 -6.22
CA LEU A 171 -14.34 -0.12 -5.31
C LEU A 171 -13.44 1.09 -5.00
N GLY A 172 -12.14 0.86 -4.83
CA GLY A 172 -11.13 1.89 -4.60
C GLY A 172 -11.08 2.90 -5.74
N TYR A 173 -11.18 2.45 -7.00
CA TYR A 173 -11.29 3.36 -8.14
C TYR A 173 -12.56 4.22 -8.04
N LYS A 174 -13.72 3.62 -7.78
CA LYS A 174 -15.01 4.33 -7.68
C LYS A 174 -15.07 5.31 -6.51
N VAL A 175 -14.50 4.95 -5.37
CA VAL A 175 -14.38 5.84 -4.21
C VAL A 175 -13.37 6.93 -4.50
N GLY A 176 -12.22 6.59 -5.09
CA GLY A 176 -11.18 7.51 -5.53
C GLY A 176 -11.68 8.62 -6.43
N GLU A 177 -12.44 8.30 -7.48
CA GLU A 177 -13.04 9.31 -8.37
C GLU A 177 -13.88 10.33 -7.58
N ARG A 178 -14.69 9.87 -6.62
CA ARG A 178 -15.52 10.75 -5.78
C ARG A 178 -14.68 11.62 -4.85
N VAL A 179 -13.70 11.03 -4.16
CA VAL A 179 -12.82 11.75 -3.23
C VAL A 179 -11.99 12.79 -3.97
N LYS A 180 -11.44 12.44 -5.14
CA LYS A 180 -10.66 13.35 -5.97
C LYS A 180 -11.47 14.58 -6.37
N ASN A 181 -12.70 14.37 -6.85
CA ASN A 181 -13.60 15.47 -7.20
C ASN A 181 -13.86 16.42 -6.03
N VAL A 182 -14.03 15.89 -4.81
CA VAL A 182 -14.22 16.71 -3.60
C VAL A 182 -12.94 17.48 -3.26
N VAL A 183 -11.77 16.84 -3.30
CA VAL A 183 -10.48 17.45 -2.93
C VAL A 183 -10.00 18.51 -3.95
N GLU A 184 -10.42 18.41 -5.21
CA GLU A 184 -10.15 19.39 -6.28
C GLU A 184 -11.18 20.54 -6.31
N SER A 185 -12.38 20.34 -5.75
CA SER A 185 -13.43 21.37 -5.68
C SER A 185 -13.24 22.40 -4.56
N VAL A 186 -12.24 22.22 -3.69
CA VAL A 186 -11.89 23.09 -2.56
C VAL A 186 -10.54 23.75 -2.82
#